data_AF-A0A5E4HEI1-F1
#
_entry.id   AF-A0A5E4HEI1-F1
#
_cell.length_a   1.000
_cell.length_b   1.000
_cell.length_c   1.000
_cell.angle_alpha   90.00
_cell.angle_beta   90.00
_cell.angle_gamma   90.00
#
_symmetry.space_group_name_H-M   'P 1'
#
loop_
_entity.id
_entity.type
_entity.pdbx_description
1 polymer ?
#
loop_
_entity_poly.entity_id
_entity_poly.type
_entity_poly.pdbx_seq_one_letter_code
_entity_poly.pdbx_strand_id
1 'polypeptide(L)'
;MNSEIIKNKFPGKISVTFKIILLTILLVLASPVSASWSVNSVTLAESVNVTYSLPDNTSISSGGGEVSFRENLSNIELIEKCELPIYRNVTTFYSFTHVKNPVMFVNITGNTSMDIITALAQVLKGTSTLVKTPPEGLVYKNVNIWVGTPGFATSRNIKEASIKFRVENSWMSANNVTSSDIVFVKWNGNSWIELETNVLSKDDTNTFFEGKTITFSPFAIIAKISGAKPTANANVSAALETPQQPAETAVITRIGSSWVSTLSIISIVLIMNIIIVALYFLWVKK
;
A
#
# COMPACT_ATOMS: atom_id res chain seq x y z
N MET A 1 -4.14 2.64 -48.92
CA MET A 1 -5.21 1.68 -49.27
C MET A 1 -6.05 1.20 -48.07
N ASN A 2 -5.71 1.52 -46.80
CA ASN A 2 -6.41 0.97 -45.62
C ASN A 2 -7.46 1.89 -44.97
N SER A 3 -7.66 3.13 -45.44
CA SER A 3 -8.66 4.06 -44.87
C SER A 3 -10.07 3.88 -45.45
N GLU A 4 -10.20 3.27 -46.63
CA GLU A 4 -11.49 3.09 -47.33
C GLU A 4 -12.28 1.87 -46.82
N ILE A 5 -11.60 0.83 -46.32
CA ILE A 5 -12.26 -0.41 -45.86
C ILE A 5 -13.05 -0.18 -44.55
N ILE A 6 -12.66 0.80 -43.73
CA ILE A 6 -13.31 1.07 -42.44
C ILE A 6 -14.66 1.80 -42.60
N LYS A 7 -14.88 2.53 -43.70
CA LYS A 7 -16.11 3.31 -43.89
C LYS A 7 -17.34 2.45 -44.23
N ASN A 8 -17.15 1.28 -44.84
CA ASN A 8 -18.27 0.49 -45.37
C ASN A 8 -18.79 -0.63 -44.45
N LYS A 9 -18.25 -0.81 -43.24
CA LYS A 9 -18.65 -1.91 -42.34
C LYS A 9 -19.42 -1.51 -41.08
N PHE A 10 -19.51 -0.21 -40.76
CA PHE A 10 -20.22 0.26 -39.55
C PHE A 10 -20.90 1.62 -39.79
N PRO A 11 -22.17 1.66 -40.24
CA PRO A 11 -22.87 2.91 -40.58
C PRO A 11 -23.42 3.69 -39.37
N GLY A 12 -22.94 3.43 -38.15
CA GLY A 12 -23.33 4.15 -36.94
C GLY A 12 -22.27 5.19 -36.52
N LYS A 13 -22.70 6.32 -35.93
CA LYS A 13 -21.79 7.29 -35.28
C LYS A 13 -21.05 6.63 -34.12
N ILE A 14 -19.92 6.01 -34.42
CA ILE A 14 -18.99 5.48 -33.43
C ILE A 14 -18.39 6.67 -32.67
N SER A 15 -18.56 6.69 -31.35
CA SER A 15 -17.95 7.68 -30.45
C SER A 15 -16.44 7.76 -30.68
N VAL A 16 -15.88 8.97 -30.62
CA VAL A 16 -14.43 9.23 -30.81
C VAL A 16 -13.59 8.31 -29.92
N THR A 17 -14.04 8.05 -28.70
CA THR A 17 -13.41 7.13 -27.75
C THR A 17 -13.31 5.70 -28.29
N PHE A 18 -14.35 5.20 -28.97
CA PHE A 18 -14.36 3.85 -29.53
C PHE A 18 -13.49 3.74 -30.79
N LYS A 19 -13.37 4.81 -31.58
CA LYS A 19 -12.41 4.87 -32.70
C LYS A 19 -10.96 4.82 -32.19
N ILE A 20 -10.66 5.50 -31.08
CA ILE A 20 -9.34 5.47 -30.45
C ILE A 20 -9.02 4.07 -29.92
N ILE A 21 -9.97 3.41 -29.24
CA ILE A 21 -9.79 2.05 -28.73
C ILE A 21 -9.63 1.02 -29.86
N LEU A 22 -10.42 1.13 -30.94
CA LEU A 22 -10.30 0.21 -32.07
C LEU A 22 -8.99 0.44 -32.85
N LEU A 23 -8.53 1.68 -32.95
CA LEU A 23 -7.25 2.02 -33.59
C LEU A 23 -6.05 1.53 -32.78
N THR A 24 -6.09 1.60 -31.45
CA THR A 24 -5.02 1.06 -30.59
C THR A 24 -4.97 -0.46 -30.63
N ILE A 25 -6.11 -1.15 -30.60
CA ILE A 25 -6.16 -2.62 -30.74
C ILE A 25 -5.63 -3.07 -32.11
N LEU A 26 -5.97 -2.35 -33.18
CA LEU A 26 -5.49 -2.65 -34.53
C LEU A 26 -3.98 -2.39 -34.69
N LEU A 27 -3.42 -1.40 -33.97
CA LEU A 27 -1.98 -1.12 -33.94
C LEU A 27 -1.18 -2.23 -33.23
N VAL A 28 -1.73 -2.79 -32.14
CA VAL A 28 -1.09 -3.86 -31.36
C VAL A 28 -1.05 -5.19 -32.12
N LEU A 29 -2.06 -5.45 -32.97
CA LEU A 29 -2.14 -6.69 -33.75
C LEU A 29 -1.39 -6.63 -35.10
N ALA A 30 -0.93 -5.45 -35.52
CA ALA A 30 -0.33 -5.25 -36.85
C ALA A 30 1.19 -5.08 -36.87
N SER A 31 1.90 -5.14 -35.74
CA SER A 31 3.36 -5.00 -35.72
C SER A 31 4.07 -6.35 -35.92
N PRO A 32 4.82 -6.55 -37.03
CA PRO A 32 5.84 -7.58 -37.04
C PRO A 32 6.93 -7.21 -36.03
N VAL A 33 7.41 -8.21 -35.28
CA VAL A 33 8.64 -8.12 -34.50
C VAL A 33 9.74 -7.58 -35.41
N SER A 34 10.47 -6.56 -34.92
CA SER A 34 11.56 -5.81 -35.56
C SER A 34 11.18 -4.59 -36.42
N ALA A 35 10.81 -3.48 -35.77
CA ALA A 35 11.19 -2.13 -36.21
C ALA A 35 11.05 -1.14 -35.03
N SER A 36 12.17 -0.53 -34.60
CA SER A 36 12.20 0.47 -33.53
C SER A 36 11.80 1.84 -34.07
N TRP A 37 10.59 2.30 -33.75
CA TRP A 37 10.16 3.67 -33.98
C TRP A 37 10.05 4.36 -32.61
N SER A 38 10.68 5.52 -32.46
CA SER A 38 10.58 6.33 -31.24
C SER A 38 9.18 6.94 -31.15
N VAL A 39 8.29 6.26 -30.44
CA VAL A 39 7.05 6.85 -29.96
C VAL A 39 7.38 7.58 -28.67
N ASN A 40 7.13 8.90 -28.63
CA ASN A 40 7.03 9.63 -27.37
C ASN A 40 5.84 9.07 -26.60
N SER A 41 6.09 8.00 -25.85
CA SER A 41 5.14 7.40 -24.95
C SER A 41 5.00 8.33 -23.75
N VAL A 42 3.75 8.67 -23.40
CA VAL A 42 3.46 9.02 -22.01
C VAL A 42 3.61 7.71 -21.25
N THR A 43 4.81 7.47 -20.73
CA THR A 43 5.10 6.39 -19.81
C THR A 43 4.26 6.64 -18.57
N LEU A 44 3.21 5.83 -18.37
CA LEU A 44 2.78 5.53 -17.02
C LEU A 44 4.01 4.92 -16.34
N ALA A 45 4.65 5.70 -15.46
CA ALA A 45 5.78 5.21 -14.70
C ALA A 45 5.33 3.94 -13.96
N GLU A 46 5.90 2.80 -14.33
CA GLU A 46 5.71 1.56 -13.59
C GLU A 46 6.28 1.78 -12.19
N SER A 47 5.46 1.54 -11.16
CA SER A 47 5.91 1.66 -9.78
C SER A 47 6.98 0.61 -9.51
N VAL A 48 8.21 1.03 -9.25
CA VAL A 48 9.26 0.13 -8.76
C VAL A 48 9.07 -0.02 -7.25
N ASN A 49 8.43 -1.12 -6.86
CA ASN A 49 8.23 -1.47 -5.46
C ASN A 49 9.36 -2.40 -5.03
N VAL A 50 10.20 -1.96 -4.08
CA VAL A 50 11.26 -2.80 -3.51
C VAL A 50 10.95 -3.06 -2.04
N THR A 51 10.84 -4.33 -1.69
CA THR A 51 10.59 -4.78 -0.31
C THR A 51 11.85 -5.43 0.24
N TYR A 52 12.25 -5.01 1.45
CA TYR A 52 13.32 -5.67 2.20
C TYR A 52 12.73 -6.26 3.48
N SER A 53 12.70 -7.59 3.56
CA SER A 53 12.53 -8.33 4.81
C SER A 53 13.93 -8.62 5.39
N LEU A 54 14.24 -8.01 6.54
CA LEU A 54 15.56 -8.17 7.17
C LEU A 54 15.68 -9.55 7.83
N PRO A 55 16.71 -10.36 7.51
CA PRO A 55 17.08 -11.51 8.34
C PRO A 55 17.76 -11.02 9.63
N ASP A 56 17.53 -11.75 10.72
CA ASP A 56 18.18 -11.48 12.01
C ASP A 56 19.70 -11.54 11.83
N ASN A 57 20.38 -10.41 12.06
CA ASN A 57 21.84 -10.25 12.19
C ASN A 57 22.69 -10.01 10.92
N THR A 58 22.41 -8.97 10.13
CA THR A 58 23.36 -8.47 9.11
C THR A 58 23.76 -7.01 9.33
N SER A 59 25.07 -6.77 9.44
CA SER A 59 25.70 -5.46 9.38
C SER A 59 25.73 -4.97 7.93
N ILE A 60 25.08 -3.83 7.66
CA ILE A 60 25.10 -3.21 6.32
C ILE A 60 26.24 -2.20 6.27
N SER A 61 27.24 -2.52 5.46
CA SER A 61 28.36 -1.65 5.07
C SER A 61 27.84 -0.46 4.26
N SER A 62 28.01 0.75 4.79
CA SER A 62 27.60 2.02 4.18
C SER A 62 28.51 2.42 3.02
N GLY A 63 28.02 2.23 1.80
CA GLY A 63 28.66 2.73 0.58
C GLY A 63 27.62 3.32 -0.37
N GLY A 64 27.50 4.66 -0.37
CA GLY A 64 26.84 5.42 -1.44
C GLY A 64 25.34 5.68 -1.29
N GLY A 65 24.98 6.84 -0.71
CA GLY A 65 23.73 7.55 -1.03
C GLY A 65 22.39 6.94 -0.57
N GLU A 66 22.39 5.92 0.29
CA GLU A 66 21.19 5.18 0.64
C GLU A 66 20.42 5.80 1.82
N VAL A 67 19.15 6.10 1.55
CA VAL A 67 18.14 6.72 2.42
C VAL A 67 17.79 5.85 3.64
N SER A 68 18.73 5.76 4.57
CA SER A 68 18.58 5.20 5.91
C SER A 68 18.06 6.30 6.86
N PHE A 69 16.77 6.66 6.74
CA PHE A 69 16.20 7.76 7.51
C PHE A 69 15.94 7.37 8.99
N ARG A 70 17.04 7.43 9.75
CA ARG A 70 17.23 7.64 11.21
C ARG A 70 16.70 6.60 12.21
N GLU A 71 15.80 5.70 11.85
CA GLU A 71 15.27 4.70 12.80
C GLU A 71 16.30 3.62 13.17
N ASN A 72 16.23 3.10 14.39
CA ASN A 72 17.05 1.96 14.80
C ASN A 72 16.63 0.69 14.05
N LEU A 73 17.57 0.05 13.34
CA LEU A 73 17.33 -1.15 12.53
C LEU A 73 16.67 -2.29 13.34
N SER A 74 17.01 -2.46 14.61
CA SER A 74 16.41 -3.50 15.45
C SER A 74 14.92 -3.28 15.71
N ASN A 75 14.45 -2.03 15.63
CA ASN A 75 13.05 -1.63 15.80
C ASN A 75 12.22 -1.71 14.51
N ILE A 76 12.86 -1.96 13.36
CA ILE A 76 12.17 -2.04 12.08
C ILE A 76 11.70 -3.48 11.84
N GLU A 77 10.42 -3.66 11.52
CA GLU A 77 9.84 -4.94 11.09
C GLU A 77 9.92 -5.10 9.56
N LEU A 78 9.65 -4.02 8.83
CA LEU A 78 9.54 -4.04 7.37
C LEU A 78 9.90 -2.67 6.80
N ILE A 79 10.56 -2.67 5.64
CA ILE A 79 10.78 -1.47 4.82
C ILE A 79 10.22 -1.74 3.42
N GLU A 80 9.39 -0.82 2.95
CA GLU A 80 9.00 -0.72 1.54
C GLU A 80 9.32 0.67 1.01
N LYS A 81 9.84 0.74 -0.21
CA LYS A 81 10.04 1.98 -0.96
C LYS A 81 9.32 1.91 -2.30
N CYS A 82 8.81 3.07 -2.73
CA CYS A 82 8.19 3.28 -4.02
C CYS A 82 8.73 4.58 -4.62
N GLU A 83 9.13 4.57 -5.88
CA GLU A 83 9.78 5.69 -6.56
C GLU A 83 8.95 6.12 -7.77
N LEU A 84 8.49 7.37 -7.76
CA LEU A 84 7.65 7.93 -8.83
C LEU A 84 7.94 9.42 -8.99
N PRO A 85 7.75 9.98 -10.20
CA PRO A 85 7.79 11.42 -10.39
C PRO A 85 6.57 12.11 -9.75
N ILE A 86 6.77 13.35 -9.30
CA ILE A 86 5.69 14.21 -8.78
C ILE A 86 5.47 15.34 -9.78
N TYR A 87 4.23 15.50 -10.27
CA TYR A 87 3.89 16.61 -11.16
C TYR A 87 3.06 17.66 -10.45
N ARG A 88 3.25 18.93 -10.84
CA ARG A 88 2.45 20.05 -10.32
C ARG A 88 0.96 19.80 -10.61
N ASN A 89 0.13 19.93 -9.57
CA ASN A 89 -1.32 19.77 -9.59
C ASN A 89 -1.83 18.39 -10.07
N VAL A 90 -0.99 17.36 -10.07
CA VAL A 90 -1.40 15.98 -10.36
C VAL A 90 -1.11 15.13 -9.12
N THR A 91 -2.08 14.30 -8.74
CA THR A 91 -1.91 13.35 -7.64
C THR A 91 -1.12 12.13 -8.12
N THR A 92 0.04 11.91 -7.53
CA THR A 92 0.84 10.68 -7.68
C THR A 92 0.45 9.69 -6.59
N PHE A 93 0.25 8.42 -6.95
CA PHE A 93 -0.18 7.34 -6.06
C PHE A 93 0.99 6.38 -5.78
N TYR A 94 1.68 6.58 -4.66
CA TYR A 94 2.73 5.64 -4.23
C TYR A 94 2.09 4.41 -3.60
N SER A 95 2.35 3.22 -4.15
CA SER A 95 1.69 1.96 -3.74
C SER A 95 2.62 1.09 -2.91
N PHE A 96 2.10 0.56 -1.80
CA PHE A 96 2.77 -0.36 -0.88
C PHE A 96 1.93 -1.63 -0.79
N THR A 97 2.53 -2.79 -1.04
CA THR A 97 1.77 -4.02 -1.32
C THR A 97 2.04 -5.13 -0.32
N HIS A 98 3.08 -5.02 0.51
CA HIS A 98 3.41 -6.07 1.44
C HIS A 98 2.32 -6.25 2.51
N VAL A 99 1.97 -7.49 2.82
CA VAL A 99 0.85 -7.83 3.70
C VAL A 99 1.00 -7.28 5.12
N LYS A 100 2.23 -7.20 5.62
CA LYS A 100 2.54 -6.64 6.95
C LYS A 100 2.53 -5.11 6.99
N ASN A 101 2.50 -4.44 5.84
CA ASN A 101 2.38 -3.00 5.80
C ASN A 101 0.91 -2.60 5.89
N PRO A 102 0.51 -1.85 6.94
CA PRO A 102 -0.84 -1.31 7.02
C PRO A 102 -1.04 -0.15 6.04
N VAL A 103 0.03 0.55 5.64
CA VAL A 103 -0.03 1.62 4.64
C VAL A 103 -0.13 1.00 3.27
N MET A 104 -1.12 1.41 2.50
CA MET A 104 -1.37 0.92 1.14
C MET A 104 -1.00 1.97 0.11
N PHE A 105 -1.35 3.23 0.39
CA PHE A 105 -1.02 4.34 -0.51
C PHE A 105 -0.55 5.56 0.24
N VAL A 106 0.45 6.23 -0.32
CA VAL A 106 0.77 7.62 -0.03
C VAL A 106 0.45 8.43 -1.28
N ASN A 107 -0.62 9.20 -1.23
CA ASN A 107 -1.08 10.03 -2.34
C ASN A 107 -0.54 11.43 -2.15
N ILE A 108 0.12 11.97 -3.17
CA ILE A 108 0.73 13.31 -3.10
C ILE A 108 0.34 14.11 -4.32
N THR A 109 -0.26 15.28 -4.11
CA THR A 109 -0.42 16.29 -5.16
C THR A 109 0.72 17.30 -5.05
N GLY A 110 1.53 17.39 -6.11
CA GLY A 110 2.67 18.32 -6.15
C GLY A 110 2.24 19.78 -6.30
N ASN A 111 2.94 20.69 -5.64
CA ASN A 111 2.88 22.12 -5.95
C ASN A 111 3.94 22.51 -6.99
N THR A 112 4.95 21.67 -7.18
CA THR A 112 5.98 21.76 -8.22
C THR A 112 6.07 20.44 -8.96
N SER A 113 6.62 20.47 -10.18
CA SER A 113 7.01 19.24 -10.88
C SER A 113 8.44 18.90 -10.48
N MET A 114 8.64 17.68 -10.03
CA MET A 114 9.91 17.09 -9.63
C MET A 114 10.07 15.77 -10.37
N ASP A 115 11.31 15.37 -10.60
CA ASP A 115 11.63 14.06 -11.16
C ASP A 115 11.30 12.94 -10.15
N ILE A 116 11.94 11.79 -10.25
CA ILE A 116 11.76 10.66 -9.34
C ILE A 116 11.98 11.07 -7.88
N ILE A 117 10.92 10.92 -7.08
CA ILE A 117 10.93 11.08 -5.63
C ILE A 117 10.61 9.74 -4.98
N THR A 118 11.39 9.35 -3.98
CA THR A 118 11.16 8.14 -3.18
C THR A 118 10.16 8.41 -2.05
N ALA A 119 9.13 7.57 -1.94
CA ALA A 119 8.33 7.41 -0.74
C ALA A 119 8.75 6.13 0.00
N LEU A 120 9.07 6.24 1.28
CA LEU A 120 9.55 5.17 2.13
C LEU A 120 8.55 4.94 3.28
N ALA A 121 8.08 3.71 3.46
CA ALA A 121 7.28 3.30 4.61
C ALA A 121 8.06 2.27 5.43
N GLN A 122 8.31 2.57 6.70
CA GLN A 122 8.95 1.67 7.67
C GLN A 122 7.91 1.24 8.69
N VAL A 123 7.58 -0.05 8.74
CA VAL A 123 6.72 -0.62 9.80
C VAL A 123 7.60 -0.98 10.98
N LEU A 124 7.20 -0.58 12.17
CA LEU A 124 8.02 -0.70 13.37
C LEU A 124 7.47 -1.76 14.32
N LYS A 125 8.38 -2.42 15.04
CA LYS A 125 8.06 -3.37 16.11
C LYS A 125 7.52 -2.67 17.36
N GLY A 126 7.98 -1.44 17.61
CA GLY A 126 7.55 -0.59 18.72
C GLY A 126 7.39 0.87 18.32
N THR A 127 7.32 1.75 19.31
CA THR A 127 7.32 3.20 19.08
C THR A 127 8.64 3.61 18.41
N SER A 128 8.60 4.56 17.48
CA SER A 128 9.81 5.08 16.82
C SER A 128 10.82 5.63 17.82
N THR A 129 12.11 5.35 17.62
CA THR A 129 13.18 5.97 18.44
C THR A 129 13.37 7.47 18.16
N LEU A 130 12.61 8.02 17.20
CA LEU A 130 12.66 9.43 16.80
C LEU A 130 11.65 10.31 17.52
N VAL A 131 10.78 9.71 18.35
CA VAL A 131 9.82 10.43 19.18
C VAL A 131 10.19 10.37 20.65
N LYS A 132 9.66 11.29 21.45
CA LYS A 132 9.97 11.37 22.89
C LYS A 132 9.04 10.52 23.75
N THR A 133 7.82 10.30 23.29
CA THR A 133 6.77 9.59 24.03
C THR A 133 5.98 8.69 23.07
N PRO A 134 5.43 7.56 23.54
CA PRO A 134 4.49 6.78 22.73
C PRO A 134 3.20 7.58 22.43
N PRO A 135 2.47 7.22 21.36
CA PRO A 135 1.14 7.77 21.12
C PRO A 135 0.18 7.33 22.23
N GLU A 136 -0.77 8.18 22.59
CA GLU A 136 -1.82 7.86 23.56
C GLU A 136 -2.87 6.94 22.92
N GLY A 137 -3.39 5.98 23.68
CA GLY A 137 -4.37 5.00 23.19
C GLY A 137 -3.77 3.62 22.89
N LEU A 138 -4.59 2.76 22.31
CA LEU A 138 -4.19 1.40 21.97
C LEU A 138 -3.58 1.37 20.57
N VAL A 139 -2.30 1.03 20.46
CA VAL A 139 -1.58 1.06 19.19
C VAL A 139 -1.82 -0.22 18.37
N TYR A 140 -2.28 -0.05 17.12
CA TYR A 140 -2.32 -1.13 16.14
C TYR A 140 -0.94 -1.30 15.47
N LYS A 141 -0.43 -0.24 14.85
CA LYS A 141 0.85 -0.22 14.15
C LYS A 141 1.53 1.14 14.27
N ASN A 142 2.84 1.13 14.51
CA ASN A 142 3.72 2.29 14.39
C ASN A 142 4.37 2.26 13.01
N VAL A 143 4.41 3.40 12.31
CA VAL A 143 5.03 3.51 10.99
C VAL A 143 5.79 4.83 10.86
N ASN A 144 6.99 4.80 10.27
CA ASN A 144 7.62 6.02 9.78
C ASN A 144 7.35 6.14 8.29
N ILE A 145 6.94 7.31 7.83
CA ILE A 145 6.76 7.59 6.41
C ILE A 145 7.65 8.76 6.05
N TRP A 146 8.41 8.62 4.97
CA TRP A 146 9.32 9.64 4.46
C TRP A 146 9.10 9.84 2.98
N VAL A 147 9.21 11.08 2.51
CA VAL A 147 9.02 11.44 1.10
C VAL A 147 10.16 12.37 0.69
N GLY A 148 10.95 11.91 -0.26
CA GLY A 148 12.15 12.60 -0.73
C GLY A 148 13.23 12.71 0.34
N THR A 149 14.15 13.65 0.12
CA THR A 149 15.25 13.95 1.05
C THR A 149 14.76 14.82 2.22
N PRO A 150 15.53 14.95 3.32
CA PRO A 150 15.15 15.80 4.43
C PRO A 150 14.89 17.24 3.98
N GLY A 151 13.75 17.80 4.38
CA GLY A 151 13.31 19.13 3.96
C GLY A 151 12.58 19.18 2.61
N PHE A 152 12.43 18.05 1.91
CA PHE A 152 11.65 17.97 0.67
C PHE A 152 10.16 18.18 0.93
N ALA A 153 9.59 17.40 1.86
CA ALA A 153 8.16 17.32 2.07
C ALA A 153 7.61 18.49 2.90
N THR A 154 7.53 19.65 2.25
CA THR A 154 7.03 20.92 2.78
C THR A 154 5.91 21.45 1.89
N SER A 155 5.12 22.40 2.38
CA SER A 155 4.07 23.08 1.59
C SER A 155 4.57 23.77 0.33
N ARG A 156 5.88 24.01 0.21
CA ARG A 156 6.51 24.52 -1.02
C ARG A 156 6.39 23.51 -2.17
N ASN A 157 6.63 22.22 -1.89
CA ASN A 157 6.69 21.16 -2.88
C ASN A 157 5.42 20.31 -2.92
N ILE A 158 4.75 20.14 -1.78
CA ILE A 158 3.55 19.30 -1.62
C ILE A 158 2.37 20.21 -1.35
N LYS A 159 1.37 20.17 -2.23
CA LYS A 159 0.13 20.93 -2.09
C LYS A 159 -0.79 20.28 -1.05
N GLU A 160 -0.93 18.96 -1.16
CA GLU A 160 -1.76 18.12 -0.29
C GLU A 160 -1.25 16.68 -0.36
N ALA A 161 -1.48 15.92 0.71
CA ALA A 161 -1.27 14.48 0.70
C ALA A 161 -2.34 13.74 1.51
N SER A 162 -2.56 12.49 1.15
CA SER A 162 -3.37 11.56 1.92
C SER A 162 -2.69 10.21 2.04
N ILE A 163 -2.92 9.53 3.14
CA ILE A 163 -2.35 8.22 3.43
C ILE A 163 -3.51 7.26 3.60
N LYS A 164 -3.57 6.25 2.73
CA LYS A 164 -4.56 5.18 2.82
C LYS A 164 -3.96 4.00 3.55
N PHE A 165 -4.64 3.55 4.58
CA PHE A 165 -4.19 2.44 5.41
C PHE A 165 -5.33 1.49 5.73
N ARG A 166 -4.98 0.27 6.14
CA ARG A 166 -5.92 -0.76 6.56
C ARG A 166 -5.68 -1.15 8.01
N VAL A 167 -6.76 -1.57 8.66
CA VAL A 167 -6.75 -2.19 9.98
C VAL A 167 -7.48 -3.53 9.88
N GLU A 168 -6.87 -4.58 10.40
CA GLU A 168 -7.47 -5.91 10.44
C GLU A 168 -8.75 -5.92 11.29
N ASN A 169 -9.82 -6.45 10.71
CA ASN A 169 -11.11 -6.61 11.38
C ASN A 169 -11.01 -7.49 12.63
N SER A 170 -10.15 -8.51 12.59
CA SER A 170 -9.85 -9.39 13.73
C SER A 170 -9.22 -8.62 14.89
N TRP A 171 -8.25 -7.75 14.62
CA TRP A 171 -7.61 -6.92 15.64
C TRP A 171 -8.60 -5.96 16.28
N MET A 172 -9.44 -5.29 15.46
CA MET A 172 -10.49 -4.41 15.99
C MET A 172 -11.47 -5.17 16.89
N SER A 173 -11.94 -6.33 16.43
CA SER A 173 -12.88 -7.17 17.20
C SER A 173 -12.27 -7.68 18.51
N ALA A 174 -11.02 -8.16 18.47
CA ALA A 174 -10.32 -8.67 19.65
C ALA A 174 -10.08 -7.61 20.73
N ASN A 175 -10.02 -6.34 20.33
CA ASN A 175 -9.78 -5.21 21.24
C ASN A 175 -11.06 -4.40 21.56
N ASN A 176 -12.23 -4.87 21.12
CA ASN A 176 -13.51 -4.15 21.25
C ASN A 176 -13.46 -2.72 20.68
N VAL A 177 -12.76 -2.56 19.57
CA VAL A 177 -12.56 -1.28 18.87
C VAL A 177 -13.51 -1.23 17.67
N THR A 178 -14.20 -0.10 17.52
CA THR A 178 -15.02 0.19 16.33
C THR A 178 -14.25 1.07 15.36
N SER A 179 -14.71 1.15 14.10
CA SER A 179 -14.04 1.98 13.09
C SER A 179 -14.01 3.47 13.46
N SER A 180 -14.96 3.97 14.25
CA SER A 180 -14.96 5.37 14.74
C SER A 180 -13.90 5.65 15.80
N ASP A 181 -13.38 4.61 16.45
CA ASP A 181 -12.32 4.75 17.46
C ASP A 181 -10.93 4.81 16.82
N ILE A 182 -10.81 4.36 15.57
CA ILE A 182 -9.55 4.37 14.83
C ILE A 182 -9.18 5.78 14.40
N VAL A 183 -7.99 6.22 14.80
CA VAL A 183 -7.42 7.48 14.35
C VAL A 183 -5.98 7.29 13.90
N PHE A 184 -5.59 8.09 12.91
CA PHE A 184 -4.21 8.18 12.45
C PHE A 184 -3.55 9.38 13.09
N VAL A 185 -2.48 9.13 13.86
CA VAL A 185 -1.75 10.18 14.58
C VAL A 185 -0.37 10.39 13.98
N LYS A 186 0.12 11.62 14.06
CA LYS A 186 1.39 12.06 13.50
C LYS A 186 2.22 12.77 14.56
N TRP A 187 3.51 12.50 14.62
CA TRP A 187 4.42 13.28 15.46
C TRP A 187 4.70 14.65 14.83
N ASN A 188 4.53 15.74 15.58
CA ASN A 188 4.82 17.10 15.07
C ASN A 188 6.21 17.62 15.48
N GLY A 189 7.02 16.81 16.16
CA GLY A 189 8.31 17.21 16.75
C GLY A 189 8.28 17.34 18.27
N ASN A 190 7.10 17.56 18.85
CA ASN A 190 6.92 17.74 20.30
C ASN A 190 5.82 16.86 20.89
N SER A 191 4.73 16.63 20.15
CA SER A 191 3.59 15.83 20.59
C SER A 191 2.99 15.05 19.42
N TRP A 192 2.18 14.04 19.75
CA TRP A 192 1.31 13.39 18.80
C TRP A 192 0.12 14.28 18.51
N ILE A 193 -0.21 14.45 17.23
CA ILE A 193 -1.40 15.16 16.77
C ILE A 193 -2.29 14.19 15.98
N GLU A 194 -3.59 14.30 16.17
CA GLU A 194 -4.55 13.58 15.34
C GLU A 194 -4.66 14.20 13.96
N LEU A 195 -4.76 13.33 12.97
CA LEU A 195 -5.09 13.69 11.61
C LEU A 195 -6.59 13.48 11.37
N GLU A 196 -7.15 14.26 10.45
CA GLU A 196 -8.47 13.95 9.90
C GLU A 196 -8.41 12.54 9.30
N THR A 197 -9.16 11.62 9.91
CA THR A 197 -9.17 10.20 9.57
C THR A 197 -10.58 9.81 9.15
N ASN A 198 -10.74 9.37 7.91
CA ASN A 198 -12.03 8.99 7.33
C ASN A 198 -12.06 7.47 7.07
N VAL A 199 -13.18 6.81 7.39
CA VAL A 199 -13.43 5.44 6.97
C VAL A 199 -13.78 5.45 5.49
N LEU A 200 -13.11 4.64 4.68
CA LEU A 200 -13.35 4.53 3.24
C LEU A 200 -14.31 3.39 2.91
N SER A 201 -14.00 2.19 3.40
CA SER A 201 -14.71 0.97 3.10
C SER A 201 -14.32 -0.14 4.08
N LYS A 202 -15.01 -1.27 3.99
CA LYS A 202 -14.71 -2.48 4.76
C LYS A 202 -14.90 -3.69 3.85
N ASP A 203 -13.99 -4.64 3.94
CA ASP A 203 -14.14 -5.98 3.39
C ASP A 203 -14.19 -7.03 4.53
N ASP A 204 -14.15 -8.32 4.19
CA ASP A 204 -14.24 -9.42 5.15
C ASP A 204 -13.06 -9.44 6.14
N THR A 205 -11.91 -8.93 5.73
CA THR A 205 -10.63 -9.04 6.45
C THR A 205 -10.17 -7.72 7.07
N ASN A 206 -10.47 -6.60 6.43
CA ASN A 206 -9.89 -5.29 6.73
C ASN A 206 -10.96 -4.19 6.67
N THR A 207 -10.75 -3.15 7.47
CA THR A 207 -11.38 -1.84 7.29
C THR A 207 -10.34 -0.86 6.78
N PHE A 208 -10.71 -0.05 5.80
CA PHE A 208 -9.84 0.87 5.10
C PHE A 208 -10.12 2.31 5.50
N PHE A 209 -9.07 3.08 5.68
CA PHE A 209 -9.11 4.44 6.18
C PHE A 209 -8.23 5.35 5.33
N GLU A 210 -8.50 6.65 5.41
CA GLU A 210 -7.66 7.71 4.85
C GLU A 210 -7.35 8.75 5.92
N GLY A 211 -6.05 9.01 6.14
CA GLY A 211 -5.56 10.12 6.95
C GLY A 211 -5.01 11.24 6.08
N LYS A 212 -5.43 12.49 6.31
CA LYS A 212 -4.90 13.65 5.56
C LYS A 212 -3.66 14.25 6.24
N THR A 213 -2.65 14.61 5.45
CA THR A 213 -1.45 15.29 5.94
C THR A 213 -0.77 16.10 4.85
N ILE A 214 0.11 17.03 5.21
CA ILE A 214 1.01 17.74 4.29
C ILE A 214 2.49 17.55 4.65
N THR A 215 2.76 16.93 5.79
CA THR A 215 4.12 16.67 6.31
C THR A 215 4.27 15.20 6.67
N PHE A 216 5.49 14.70 6.61
CA PHE A 216 5.80 13.30 6.87
C PHE A 216 6.79 13.19 8.04
N SER A 217 6.56 12.21 8.89
CA SER A 217 7.21 12.02 10.19
C SER A 217 6.97 10.59 10.67
N PRO A 218 7.29 10.24 11.92
CA PRO A 218 6.66 9.10 12.57
C PRO A 218 5.13 9.29 12.65
N PHE A 219 4.40 8.19 12.44
CA PHE A 219 2.96 8.06 12.54
C PHE A 219 2.61 6.82 13.37
N ALA A 220 1.37 6.77 13.85
CA ALA A 220 0.79 5.56 14.40
C ALA A 220 -0.70 5.45 14.04
N ILE A 221 -1.15 4.21 13.86
CA ILE A 221 -2.58 3.88 13.80
C ILE A 221 -2.96 3.42 15.19
N ILE A 222 -3.91 4.12 15.81
CA ILE A 222 -4.34 3.84 17.18
C ILE A 222 -5.86 3.70 17.25
N ALA A 223 -6.33 3.05 18.30
CA ALA A 223 -7.70 3.16 18.77
C ALA A 223 -7.75 4.09 20.00
N LYS A 224 -8.64 5.07 19.96
CA LYS A 224 -8.96 5.90 21.12
C LYS A 224 -9.58 5.03 22.21
N ILE A 225 -9.00 5.09 23.40
CA ILE A 225 -9.59 4.46 24.58
C ILE A 225 -10.42 5.54 25.28
N SER A 226 -11.73 5.56 25.08
CA SER A 226 -12.62 6.37 25.91
C SER A 226 -12.63 5.73 27.31
N GLY A 227 -12.17 6.47 28.32
CA GLY A 227 -11.63 5.93 29.58
C GLY A 227 -12.41 4.79 30.27
N ALA A 228 -11.71 3.69 30.60
CA ALA A 228 -11.35 3.31 31.98
C ALA A 228 -10.52 2.01 32.07
N LYS A 229 -9.38 2.15 32.79
CA LYS A 229 -8.47 1.20 33.45
C LYS A 229 -7.39 0.47 32.62
N PRO A 230 -6.09 0.65 32.96
CA PRO A 230 -5.02 -0.25 32.56
C PRO A 230 -5.15 -1.57 33.33
N THR A 231 -5.38 -2.67 32.61
CA THR A 231 -5.04 -4.00 33.16
C THR A 231 -3.55 -4.20 32.95
N ALA A 232 -2.76 -3.82 33.95
CA ALA A 232 -1.42 -4.31 34.11
C ALA A 232 -1.49 -5.82 34.41
N ASN A 233 -1.18 -6.67 33.44
CA ASN A 233 -0.87 -8.06 33.74
C ASN A 233 0.55 -8.10 34.34
N ALA A 234 0.58 -8.46 35.62
CA ALA A 234 1.78 -8.76 36.37
C ALA A 234 2.50 -9.97 35.73
N ASN A 235 3.75 -9.77 35.34
CA ASN A 235 4.69 -10.87 35.14
C ASN A 235 5.04 -11.45 36.52
N VAL A 236 4.60 -12.68 36.78
CA VAL A 236 5.23 -13.54 37.80
C VAL A 236 6.01 -14.61 37.06
N SER A 237 7.33 -14.48 37.13
CA SER A 237 8.31 -15.50 36.78
C SER A 237 8.49 -16.46 37.96
N ALA A 238 8.31 -17.76 37.73
CA ALA A 238 8.93 -18.82 38.53
C ALA A 238 9.13 -20.06 37.63
N ALA A 239 10.31 -20.68 37.76
CA ALA A 239 10.95 -21.55 36.79
C ALA A 239 10.83 -23.06 37.10
N LEU A 240 10.99 -23.85 36.03
CA LEU A 240 11.57 -25.20 35.89
C LEU A 240 10.95 -26.40 36.63
N GLU A 241 10.52 -27.41 35.85
CA GLU A 241 10.93 -28.82 36.00
C GLU A 241 10.59 -29.66 34.74
N THR A 242 11.58 -30.42 34.27
CA THR A 242 11.57 -31.59 33.34
C THR A 242 12.41 -32.66 34.07
N PRO A 243 12.35 -34.01 33.85
CA PRO A 243 11.97 -34.74 32.63
C PRO A 243 11.27 -36.13 32.79
N GLN A 244 10.59 -36.64 31.74
CA GLN A 244 10.98 -37.86 30.97
C GLN A 244 9.86 -38.48 30.10
N GLN A 245 10.32 -38.92 28.93
CA GLN A 245 9.71 -39.62 27.78
C GLN A 245 9.44 -41.11 28.04
N PRO A 246 8.49 -41.74 27.31
CA PRO A 246 8.88 -42.83 26.41
C PRO A 246 8.17 -42.86 25.03
N ALA A 247 9.01 -43.06 24.02
CA ALA A 247 8.85 -43.86 22.79
C ALA A 247 7.76 -43.54 21.73
N GLU A 248 8.30 -43.41 20.52
CA GLU A 248 7.74 -43.13 19.19
C GLU A 248 7.01 -44.32 18.55
N THR A 249 6.00 -44.04 17.72
CA THR A 249 5.68 -44.85 16.53
C THR A 249 5.10 -43.93 15.45
N ALA A 250 5.78 -43.88 14.32
CA ALA A 250 5.49 -43.04 13.17
C ALA A 250 4.16 -43.39 12.49
N VAL A 251 3.37 -42.36 12.14
CA VAL A 251 2.41 -42.41 11.05
C VAL A 251 2.56 -41.14 10.23
N ILE A 252 3.23 -41.25 9.08
CA ILE A 252 3.29 -40.19 8.07
C ILE A 252 1.91 -40.13 7.39
N THR A 253 1.16 -39.04 7.64
CA THR A 253 0.06 -38.64 6.76
C THR A 253 0.37 -37.23 6.25
N ARG A 254 0.86 -37.16 5.02
CA ARG A 254 1.02 -35.93 4.24
C ARG A 254 -0.35 -35.32 4.01
N ILE A 255 -0.72 -34.28 4.76
CA ILE A 255 -1.78 -33.37 4.36
C ILE A 255 -1.15 -32.30 3.45
N GLY A 256 -1.47 -32.40 2.17
CA GLY A 256 -0.96 -31.53 1.12
C GLY A 256 -1.33 -30.08 1.39
N SER A 257 -0.38 -29.19 1.12
CA SER A 257 -0.64 -27.80 0.84
C SER A 257 -1.76 -27.72 -0.21
N SER A 258 -2.85 -27.03 0.10
CA SER A 258 -3.85 -26.66 -0.89
C SER A 258 -3.31 -25.45 -1.66
N TRP A 259 -2.70 -25.74 -2.80
CA TRP A 259 -2.39 -24.74 -3.80
C TRP A 259 -3.73 -24.26 -4.36
N VAL A 260 -4.30 -23.18 -3.82
CA VAL A 260 -5.33 -22.43 -4.55
C VAL A 260 -4.64 -21.78 -5.74
N SER A 261 -4.80 -22.45 -6.88
CA SER A 261 -4.23 -22.16 -8.18
C SER A 261 -4.52 -20.72 -8.60
N THR A 262 -3.47 -20.00 -8.99
CA THR A 262 -3.50 -18.67 -9.63
C THR A 262 -4.40 -18.62 -10.88
N LEU A 263 -4.73 -19.78 -11.46
CA LEU A 263 -5.69 -19.92 -12.55
C LEU A 263 -7.14 -19.58 -12.14
N SER A 264 -7.50 -19.73 -10.86
CA SER A 264 -8.84 -19.41 -10.36
C SER A 264 -9.09 -17.90 -10.33
N ILE A 265 -8.08 -17.11 -9.96
CA ILE A 265 -8.18 -15.63 -9.93
C ILE A 265 -8.26 -15.07 -11.35
N ILE A 266 -7.45 -15.59 -12.29
CA ILE A 266 -7.51 -15.18 -13.70
C ILE A 266 -8.89 -15.49 -14.30
N SER A 267 -9.47 -16.66 -13.98
CA SER A 267 -10.81 -17.04 -14.43
C SER A 267 -11.91 -16.11 -13.89
N ILE A 268 -11.81 -15.71 -12.62
CA ILE A 268 -12.76 -14.76 -11.99
C ILE A 268 -12.67 -13.37 -12.63
N VAL A 269 -11.45 -12.87 -12.90
CA VAL A 269 -11.25 -11.57 -13.56
C VAL A 269 -11.77 -11.58 -15.00
N LEU A 270 -11.61 -12.69 -15.71
CA LEU A 270 -12.09 -12.84 -17.10
C LEU A 270 -13.63 -12.90 -17.15
N ILE A 271 -14.26 -13.60 -16.21
CA ILE A 271 -15.72 -13.64 -16.06
C ILE A 271 -16.29 -12.26 -15.70
N MET A 272 -15.66 -11.54 -14.77
CA MET A 272 -16.08 -10.17 -14.39
C MET A 272 -16.04 -9.21 -15.58
N ASN A 273 -15.00 -9.28 -16.42
CA ASN A 273 -14.93 -8.47 -17.64
C ASN A 273 -16.03 -8.82 -18.65
N ILE A 274 -16.35 -10.10 -18.85
CA ILE A 274 -17.45 -10.51 -19.74
C ILE A 274 -18.80 -9.99 -19.23
N ILE A 275 -19.04 -10.03 -17.91
CA ILE A 275 -20.28 -9.52 -17.30
C ILE A 275 -20.40 -8.00 -17.50
N ILE A 276 -19.32 -7.24 -17.30
CA ILE A 276 -19.31 -5.78 -17.52
C ILE A 276 -19.64 -5.45 -18.97
N VAL A 277 -19.07 -6.18 -19.93
CA VAL A 277 -19.35 -6.00 -21.37
C VAL A 277 -20.82 -6.34 -21.67
N ALA A 278 -21.35 -7.43 -21.14
CA ALA A 278 -22.75 -7.81 -21.33
C ALA A 278 -23.73 -6.77 -20.75
N LEU A 279 -23.46 -6.25 -19.56
CA LEU A 279 -24.25 -5.19 -18.92
C LEU A 279 -24.19 -3.88 -19.72
N TYR A 280 -23.03 -3.53 -20.26
CA TYR A 280 -22.89 -2.38 -21.16
C TYR A 280 -23.76 -2.55 -22.42
N PHE A 281 -23.74 -3.71 -23.06
CA PHE A 281 -24.59 -3.96 -24.24
C PHE A 281 -26.08 -3.97 -23.92
N LEU A 282 -26.48 -4.41 -22.73
CA LEU A 282 -27.87 -4.34 -22.26
C LEU A 282 -28.30 -2.89 -21.96
N TRP A 283 -27.39 -2.07 -21.40
CA TRP A 283 -27.65 -0.66 -21.15
C TRP A 283 -27.73 0.16 -22.44
N VAL A 284 -26.88 -0.13 -23.43
CA VAL A 284 -26.87 0.54 -24.74
C VAL A 284 -28.07 0.13 -25.62
N LYS A 285 -28.67 -1.04 -25.37
CA LYS A 285 -29.87 -1.50 -26.08
C LYS A 285 -31.19 -0.93 -25.54
N LYS A 286 -31.15 -0.15 -24.46
CA LYS A 286 -32.33 0.51 -23.88
C LYS A 286 -32.31 2.00 -24.20
#